data_AF-A0A3A3GH22-F1
#
_entry.id   AF-A0A3A3GH22-F1
#
_cell.length_a   1.000
_cell.length_b   1.000
_cell.length_c   1.000
_cell.angle_alpha   90.00
_cell.angle_beta   90.00
_cell.angle_gamma   90.00
#
_symmetry.space_group_name_H-M   'P 1'
#
loop_
_entity.id
_entity.type
_entity.pdbx_description
1 polymer ?
#
loop_
_entity_poly.entity_id
_entity_poly.type
_entity_poly.pdbx_seq_one_letter_code
_entity_poly.pdbx_strand_id
1 'polypeptide(L)'
;MNNAQSALKVAAGILLTIALITIVVLLFANANEATKTAQNEFSSIQTELSRAAFTVYDNTTVSGSQVINAIRKYYSQDQFGIRVITGKNKANNNKTGNYYGMNVLDDGSISGTSKNENIQIAQTETLDSYVNPSGKFIAKVIVDKNNVTRGIVFDQQ
;
A
#
# COMPACT_ATOMS: atom_id res chain seq x y z
N MET A 1 -15.21 -72.44 10.35
CA MET A 1 -15.48 -71.26 11.20
C MET A 1 -14.27 -70.32 11.38
N ASN A 2 -13.06 -70.64 10.91
CA ASN A 2 -11.88 -69.79 11.13
C ASN A 2 -11.79 -68.58 10.16
N ASN A 3 -12.30 -68.72 8.94
CA ASN A 3 -12.18 -67.67 7.91
C ASN A 3 -13.06 -66.44 8.17
N ALA A 4 -14.23 -66.62 8.78
CA ALA A 4 -15.14 -65.53 9.10
C ALA A 4 -14.60 -64.62 10.22
N GLN A 5 -14.00 -65.19 11.28
CA GLN A 5 -13.36 -64.41 12.34
C GLN A 5 -12.10 -63.68 11.84
N SER A 6 -11.27 -64.33 11.02
CA SER A 6 -10.10 -63.67 10.42
C SER A 6 -10.50 -62.54 9.47
N ALA A 7 -11.53 -62.73 8.65
CA ALA A 7 -12.07 -61.67 7.79
C ALA A 7 -12.63 -60.48 8.60
N LEU A 8 -13.30 -60.75 9.71
CA LEU A 8 -13.85 -59.71 10.59
C LEU A 8 -12.75 -58.84 11.23
N LYS A 9 -11.63 -59.47 11.64
CA LYS A 9 -10.47 -58.75 12.17
C LYS A 9 -9.80 -57.85 11.12
N VAL A 10 -9.71 -58.32 9.87
CA VAL A 10 -9.18 -57.53 8.76
C VAL A 10 -10.09 -56.34 8.43
N ALA A 11 -11.41 -56.56 8.37
CA ALA A 11 -12.38 -55.51 8.12
C ALA A 11 -12.35 -54.41 9.21
N ALA A 12 -12.25 -54.81 10.48
CA ALA A 12 -12.12 -53.86 11.60
C ALA A 12 -10.82 -53.04 11.51
N GLY A 13 -9.71 -53.66 11.11
CA GLY A 13 -8.43 -52.95 10.92
C GLY A 13 -8.50 -51.88 9.83
N ILE A 14 -9.14 -52.19 8.69
CA ILE A 14 -9.30 -51.23 7.59
C ILE A 14 -10.23 -50.08 7.98
N LEU A 15 -11.32 -50.36 8.70
CA LEU A 15 -12.21 -49.30 9.19
C LEU A 15 -11.51 -48.35 10.17
N LEU A 16 -10.67 -48.89 11.07
CA LEU A 16 -9.90 -48.09 12.01
C LEU A 16 -8.86 -47.20 11.30
N THR A 17 -8.18 -47.71 10.26
CA THR A 17 -7.17 -46.90 9.53
C THR A 17 -7.82 -45.79 8.71
N ILE A 18 -8.96 -46.05 8.06
CA ILE A 18 -9.70 -45.01 7.34
C ILE A 18 -10.18 -43.93 8.33
N ALA A 19 -10.75 -44.34 9.46
CA ALA A 19 -11.18 -43.40 10.49
C ALA A 19 -10.03 -42.50 10.98
N LEU A 20 -8.85 -43.09 11.23
CA LEU A 20 -7.66 -42.35 11.65
C LEU A 20 -7.22 -41.31 10.60
N ILE A 21 -7.11 -41.71 9.33
CA ILE A 21 -6.73 -40.81 8.24
C ILE A 21 -7.73 -39.65 8.13
N THR A 22 -9.03 -39.94 8.23
CA THR A 22 -10.09 -38.93 8.13
C THR A 22 -9.97 -37.88 9.23
N ILE A 23 -9.68 -38.31 10.46
CA ILE A 23 -9.47 -37.39 11.61
C ILE A 23 -8.26 -36.50 11.36
N VAL A 24 -7.14 -37.06 10.88
CA VAL A 24 -5.93 -36.29 10.59
C VAL A 24 -6.18 -35.25 9.49
N VAL A 25 -6.89 -35.62 8.42
CA VAL A 25 -7.23 -34.71 7.32
C VAL A 25 -8.14 -33.58 7.80
N LEU A 26 -9.14 -33.88 8.64
CA LEU A 26 -10.04 -32.86 9.21
C LEU A 26 -9.29 -31.87 10.11
N LEU A 27 -8.38 -32.36 10.96
CA LEU A 27 -7.53 -31.49 11.80
C LEU A 27 -6.62 -30.59 10.95
N PHE A 28 -6.01 -31.14 9.90
CA PHE A 28 -5.19 -30.36 8.97
C PHE A 28 -6.01 -29.34 8.17
N ALA A 29 -7.21 -29.71 7.70
CA ALA A 29 -8.07 -28.80 6.97
C ALA A 29 -8.49 -27.59 7.83
N ASN A 30 -8.95 -27.86 9.06
CA ASN A 30 -9.36 -26.82 10.00
C ASN A 30 -8.19 -25.90 10.39
N ALA A 31 -6.99 -26.45 10.59
CA ALA A 31 -5.79 -25.66 10.85
C ALA A 31 -5.38 -24.78 9.65
N ASN A 32 -5.51 -25.30 8.43
CA ASN A 32 -5.23 -24.54 7.21
C ASN A 32 -6.25 -23.41 6.98
N GLU A 33 -7.53 -23.64 7.30
CA GLU A 33 -8.56 -22.60 7.23
C GLU A 33 -8.33 -21.49 8.27
N ALA A 34 -8.05 -21.84 9.52
CA ALA A 34 -7.70 -20.86 10.55
C ALA A 34 -6.44 -20.06 10.18
N THR A 35 -5.44 -20.71 9.57
CA THR A 35 -4.23 -20.04 9.08
C THR A 35 -4.53 -19.10 7.92
N LYS A 36 -5.39 -19.50 6.96
CA LYS A 36 -5.82 -18.63 5.85
C LYS A 36 -6.62 -17.43 6.34
N THR A 37 -7.51 -17.61 7.32
CA THR A 37 -8.27 -16.51 7.93
C THR A 37 -7.33 -15.54 8.64
N ALA A 38 -6.37 -16.03 9.43
CA ALA A 38 -5.37 -15.19 10.07
C ALA A 38 -4.47 -14.45 9.07
N GLN A 39 -4.08 -15.08 7.95
CA GLN A 39 -3.32 -14.43 6.88
C GLN A 39 -4.13 -13.31 6.21
N ASN A 40 -5.42 -13.54 5.97
CA ASN A 40 -6.31 -12.55 5.37
C ASN A 40 -6.55 -11.37 6.32
N GLU A 41 -6.78 -11.62 7.61
CA GLU A 41 -6.88 -10.57 8.64
C GLU A 41 -5.57 -9.78 8.76
N PHE A 42 -4.42 -10.45 8.75
CA PHE A 42 -3.11 -9.80 8.83
C PHE A 42 -2.84 -8.91 7.60
N SER A 43 -3.19 -9.37 6.39
CA SER A 43 -3.09 -8.57 5.16
C SER A 43 -4.00 -7.34 5.22
N SER A 44 -5.18 -7.48 5.80
CA SER A 44 -6.14 -6.38 6.01
C SER A 44 -5.59 -5.34 7.00
N ILE A 45 -5.02 -5.79 8.12
CA ILE A 45 -4.37 -4.94 9.13
C ILE A 45 -3.16 -4.19 8.55
N GLN A 46 -2.31 -4.87 7.76
CA GLN A 46 -1.17 -4.24 7.11
C GLN A 46 -1.60 -3.12 6.15
N THR A 47 -2.73 -3.32 5.45
CA THR A 47 -3.32 -2.32 4.55
C THR A 47 -3.88 -1.14 5.33
N GLU A 48 -4.60 -1.38 6.42
CA GLU A 48 -5.16 -0.33 7.28
C GLU A 48 -4.07 0.50 7.97
N LEU A 49 -3.01 -0.15 8.46
CA LEU A 49 -1.85 0.52 9.06
C LEU A 49 -1.11 1.42 8.05
N SER A 50 -0.97 0.94 6.80
CA SER A 50 -0.42 1.74 5.71
C SER A 50 -1.27 2.98 5.43
N ARG A 51 -2.61 2.87 5.49
CA ARG A 51 -3.52 4.01 5.31
C ARG A 51 -3.36 5.05 6.42
N ALA A 52 -3.33 4.63 7.68
CA ALA A 52 -3.23 5.52 8.84
C ALA A 52 -1.97 6.41 8.81
N ALA A 53 -0.85 5.89 8.29
CA ALA A 53 0.41 6.63 8.19
C ALA A 53 0.32 7.87 7.28
N PHE A 54 -0.61 7.87 6.32
CA PHE A 54 -0.78 8.95 5.35
C PHE A 54 -2.00 9.82 5.61
N THR A 55 -3.00 9.36 6.39
CA THR A 55 -4.19 10.15 6.75
C THR A 55 -3.85 11.46 7.47
N VAL A 56 -2.70 11.52 8.15
CA VAL A 56 -2.19 12.76 8.78
C VAL A 56 -1.97 13.89 7.75
N TYR A 57 -1.75 13.55 6.49
CA TYR A 57 -1.60 14.50 5.40
C TYR A 57 -2.91 14.80 4.68
N ASP A 58 -4.01 14.09 4.93
CA ASP A 58 -5.24 14.31 4.15
C ASP A 58 -5.99 15.55 4.63
N ASN A 59 -6.20 16.52 3.73
CA ASN A 59 -6.80 17.83 3.98
C ASN A 59 -6.12 18.66 5.09
N THR A 60 -4.85 18.40 5.38
CA THR A 60 -4.09 19.21 6.34
C THR A 60 -3.30 20.31 5.64
N THR A 61 -3.15 21.45 6.31
CA THR A 61 -2.28 22.53 5.84
C THR A 61 -0.89 22.32 6.41
N VAL A 62 0.10 22.21 5.52
CA VAL A 62 1.51 21.99 5.85
C VAL A 62 2.38 23.14 5.31
N SER A 63 3.53 23.38 5.94
CA SER A 63 4.52 24.33 5.43
C SER A 63 5.32 23.74 4.27
N GLY A 64 5.88 24.59 3.41
CA GLY A 64 6.77 24.14 2.33
C GLY A 64 7.99 23.38 2.85
N SER A 65 8.50 23.70 4.04
CA SER A 65 9.55 22.91 4.69
C SER A 65 9.09 21.47 5.03
N GLN A 66 7.83 21.29 5.44
CA GLN A 66 7.25 19.96 5.63
C GLN A 66 7.05 19.23 4.29
N VAL A 67 6.69 19.94 3.22
CA VAL A 67 6.62 19.38 1.86
C VAL A 67 7.98 18.87 1.40
N ILE A 68 9.04 19.68 1.53
CA ILE A 68 10.41 19.27 1.15
C ILE A 68 10.86 18.06 1.97
N ASN A 69 10.54 18.00 3.25
CA ASN A 69 10.86 16.85 4.10
C ASN A 69 10.06 15.61 3.68
N ALA A 70 8.79 15.75 3.33
CA ALA A 70 7.99 14.65 2.80
C ALA A 70 8.57 14.12 1.48
N ILE A 71 8.98 15.01 0.57
CA ILE A 71 9.69 14.64 -0.67
C ILE A 71 10.92 13.81 -0.32
N ARG A 72 11.82 14.31 0.55
CA ARG A 72 13.03 13.57 0.94
C ARG A 72 12.75 12.23 1.61
N LYS A 73 11.64 12.09 2.34
CA LYS A 73 11.29 10.86 3.04
C LYS A 73 10.72 9.79 2.11
N TYR A 74 9.93 10.19 1.11
CA TYR A 74 9.12 9.26 0.33
C TYR A 74 9.46 9.22 -1.17
N TYR A 75 10.34 10.09 -1.68
CA TYR A 75 10.72 10.08 -3.10
C TYR A 75 11.31 8.75 -3.56
N SER A 76 11.99 8.02 -2.66
CA SER A 76 12.67 6.77 -2.98
C SER A 76 11.77 5.54 -2.86
N GLN A 77 10.56 5.68 -2.32
CA GLN A 77 9.67 4.55 -2.05
C GLN A 77 9.07 3.99 -3.35
N ASP A 78 9.08 2.66 -3.46
CA ASP A 78 8.51 1.97 -4.63
C ASP A 78 6.99 2.10 -4.67
N GLN A 79 6.46 2.26 -5.89
CA GLN A 79 5.03 2.45 -6.15
C GLN A 79 4.38 3.62 -5.39
N PHE A 80 5.18 4.61 -4.98
CA PHE A 80 4.73 5.80 -4.28
C PHE A 80 5.27 7.07 -4.95
N GLY A 81 4.48 8.14 -4.94
CA GLY A 81 4.84 9.42 -5.54
C GLY A 81 4.31 10.61 -4.79
N ILE A 82 5.01 11.74 -4.92
CA ILE A 82 4.60 13.03 -4.39
C ILE A 82 4.41 14.00 -5.55
N ARG A 83 3.26 14.64 -5.62
CA ARG A 83 2.97 15.69 -6.61
C ARG A 83 2.89 17.03 -5.91
N VAL A 84 3.62 18.03 -6.39
CA VAL A 84 3.63 19.38 -5.80
C VAL A 84 3.20 20.40 -6.83
N ILE A 85 2.15 21.14 -6.50
CA ILE A 85 1.62 22.25 -7.27
C ILE A 85 2.02 23.53 -6.54
N THR A 86 2.98 24.25 -7.09
CA THR A 86 3.48 25.52 -6.53
C THR A 86 2.72 26.71 -7.12
N GLY A 87 2.82 27.87 -6.49
CA GLY A 87 2.26 29.12 -7.00
C GLY A 87 2.85 29.54 -8.34
N LYS A 88 4.13 29.22 -8.61
CA LYS A 88 4.77 29.45 -9.92
C LYS A 88 4.18 28.55 -11.00
N ASN A 89 3.93 27.27 -10.71
CA ASN A 89 3.24 26.37 -11.63
C ASN A 89 1.82 26.90 -11.97
N LYS A 90 1.08 27.39 -10.96
CA LYS A 90 -0.24 28.00 -11.18
C LYS A 90 -0.15 29.25 -12.06
N ALA A 91 0.84 30.11 -11.84
CA ALA A 91 1.05 31.32 -12.65
C ALA A 91 1.34 30.98 -14.13
N ASN A 92 2.02 29.87 -14.40
CA ASN A 92 2.33 29.40 -15.74
C ASN A 92 1.27 28.47 -16.36
N ASN A 93 0.04 28.45 -15.82
CA ASN A 93 -1.07 27.58 -16.25
C ASN A 93 -0.78 26.06 -16.16
N ASN A 94 0.26 25.65 -15.44
CA ASN A 94 0.55 24.24 -15.18
C ASN A 94 -0.21 23.76 -13.94
N LYS A 95 -1.40 23.18 -14.15
CA LYS A 95 -2.23 22.62 -13.07
C LYS A 95 -1.78 21.24 -12.60
N THR A 96 -0.90 20.58 -13.35
CA THR A 96 -0.41 19.23 -13.05
C THR A 96 0.66 19.26 -11.96
N GLY A 97 1.44 20.35 -11.88
CA GLY A 97 2.55 20.47 -10.94
C GLY A 97 3.74 19.58 -11.30
N ASN A 98 4.62 19.34 -10.32
CA ASN A 98 5.83 18.54 -10.48
C ASN A 98 5.74 17.25 -9.67
N TYR A 99 6.19 16.14 -10.25
CA TYR A 99 6.23 14.83 -9.61
C TYR A 99 7.62 14.56 -9.01
N TYR A 100 7.64 13.94 -7.83
CA TYR A 100 8.82 13.42 -7.14
C TYR A 100 8.53 11.96 -6.78
N GLY A 101 9.48 11.06 -7.04
CA GLY A 101 9.21 9.62 -7.02
C GLY A 101 8.43 9.19 -8.26
N MET A 102 7.44 8.31 -8.09
CA MET A 102 6.61 7.82 -9.19
C MET A 102 5.58 8.87 -9.64
N ASN A 103 5.23 8.86 -10.93
CA ASN A 103 4.16 9.72 -11.45
C ASN A 103 2.78 9.14 -11.10
N VAL A 104 2.18 9.62 -10.02
CA VAL A 104 0.88 9.13 -9.53
C VAL A 104 -0.24 10.04 -10.04
N LEU A 105 -1.17 9.48 -10.80
CA LEU A 105 -2.35 10.19 -11.30
C LEU A 105 -3.42 10.33 -10.21
N ASP A 106 -4.41 11.19 -10.44
CA ASP A 106 -5.49 11.45 -9.47
C ASP A 106 -6.37 10.23 -9.13
N ASP A 107 -6.34 9.18 -9.97
CA ASP A 107 -7.02 7.90 -9.74
C ASP A 107 -6.15 6.87 -9.01
N GLY A 108 -4.95 7.26 -8.58
CA GLY A 108 -3.96 6.40 -7.94
C GLY A 108 -3.20 5.49 -8.90
N SER A 109 -3.42 5.58 -10.21
CA SER A 109 -2.60 4.84 -11.18
C SER A 109 -1.22 5.46 -11.33
N ILE A 110 -0.22 4.62 -11.62
CA ILE A 110 1.15 5.07 -11.85
C ILE A 110 1.38 5.21 -13.36
N SER A 111 1.59 6.44 -13.80
CA SER A 111 1.81 6.78 -15.21
C SER A 111 3.30 6.68 -15.56
N GLY A 112 3.72 5.49 -15.97
CA GLY A 112 5.07 5.20 -16.45
C GLY A 112 5.99 4.56 -15.40
N THR A 113 7.20 4.18 -15.83
CA THR A 113 8.19 3.50 -14.99
C THR A 113 9.32 4.41 -14.52
N SER A 114 9.40 5.63 -15.05
CA SER A 114 10.43 6.60 -14.71
C SER A 114 10.10 7.32 -13.41
N LYS A 115 11.07 7.34 -12.50
CA LYS A 115 10.98 7.96 -11.19
C LYS A 115 11.78 9.25 -11.16
N ASN A 116 11.19 10.35 -10.70
CA ASN A 116 11.91 11.60 -10.53
C ASN A 116 12.58 11.65 -9.14
N GLU A 117 13.87 11.39 -9.09
CA GLU A 117 14.66 11.44 -7.85
C GLU A 117 15.41 12.76 -7.65
N ASN A 118 15.23 13.72 -8.56
CA ASN A 118 15.92 15.00 -8.50
C ASN A 118 15.18 15.96 -7.55
N ILE A 119 15.52 15.92 -6.27
CA ILE A 119 14.93 16.78 -5.22
C ILE A 119 15.41 18.23 -5.35
N GLN A 120 16.58 18.46 -5.95
CA GLN A 120 17.20 19.78 -6.08
C GLN A 120 16.33 20.75 -6.89
N ILE A 121 15.50 20.24 -7.80
CA ILE A 121 14.54 21.09 -8.54
C ILE A 121 13.50 21.72 -7.59
N ALA A 122 13.14 21.05 -6.49
CA ALA A 122 12.24 21.59 -5.47
C ALA A 122 12.86 22.75 -4.67
N GLN A 123 14.18 22.87 -4.69
CA GLN A 123 14.95 23.83 -3.89
C GLN A 123 15.51 24.98 -4.74
N THR A 124 15.45 24.85 -6.07
CA THR A 124 16.03 25.82 -6.99
C THR A 124 15.02 26.93 -7.28
N GLU A 125 15.23 28.11 -6.70
CA GLU A 125 14.31 29.25 -6.78
C GLU A 125 13.96 29.71 -8.20
N THR A 126 14.84 29.49 -9.17
CA THR A 126 14.62 29.88 -10.56
C THR A 126 13.61 28.99 -11.28
N LEU A 127 13.31 27.80 -10.74
CA LEU A 127 12.41 26.84 -11.36
C LEU A 127 10.96 27.01 -10.86
N ASP A 128 10.02 26.62 -11.72
CA ASP A 128 8.61 26.57 -11.35
C ASP A 128 8.33 25.51 -10.28
N SER A 129 9.14 24.44 -10.25
CA SER A 129 9.10 23.38 -9.25
C SER A 129 9.57 23.82 -7.86
N TYR A 130 10.06 25.06 -7.71
CA TYR A 130 10.50 25.59 -6.43
C TYR A 130 9.39 25.59 -5.37
N VAL A 131 9.67 24.95 -4.24
CA VAL A 131 8.81 24.92 -3.07
C VAL A 131 9.30 25.97 -2.09
N ASN A 132 8.52 27.05 -1.93
CA ASN A 132 8.81 28.08 -0.92
C ASN A 132 8.70 27.47 0.50
N PRO A 133 9.79 27.40 1.30
CA PRO A 133 9.76 26.80 2.62
C PRO A 133 8.75 27.45 3.59
N SER A 134 8.47 28.74 3.41
CA SER A 134 7.51 29.53 4.20
C SER A 134 6.10 29.52 3.60
N GLY A 135 5.92 28.92 2.42
CA GLY A 135 4.62 28.77 1.76
C GLY A 135 3.71 27.80 2.50
N LYS A 136 2.40 27.98 2.35
CA LYS A 136 1.37 27.08 2.87
C LYS A 136 0.87 26.18 1.75
N PHE A 137 0.73 24.89 2.04
CA PHE A 137 0.25 23.88 1.09
C PHE A 137 -0.87 23.08 1.73
N ILE A 138 -1.93 22.83 0.97
CA ILE A 138 -2.95 21.83 1.35
C ILE A 138 -2.49 20.49 0.82
N ALA A 139 -2.39 19.52 1.71
CA ALA A 139 -2.04 18.15 1.38
C ALA A 139 -3.32 17.33 1.11
N LYS A 140 -3.25 16.44 0.13
CA LYS A 140 -4.32 15.50 -0.24
C LYS A 140 -3.71 14.14 -0.53
N VAL A 141 -4.27 13.09 0.05
CA VAL A 141 -3.80 11.72 -0.18
C VAL A 141 -4.46 11.14 -1.43
N ILE A 142 -3.70 10.39 -2.22
CA ILE A 142 -4.19 9.68 -3.41
C ILE A 142 -4.19 8.18 -3.13
N VAL A 143 -5.34 7.56 -3.37
CA VAL A 143 -5.57 6.13 -3.21
C VAL A 143 -5.95 5.50 -4.55
N ASP A 144 -5.49 4.27 -4.79
CA ASP A 144 -5.90 3.51 -5.98
C ASP A 144 -7.26 2.82 -5.80
N LYS A 145 -7.73 2.15 -6.86
CA LYS A 145 -8.98 1.37 -6.86
C LYS A 145 -8.98 0.22 -5.85
N ASN A 146 -7.82 -0.20 -5.35
CA ASN A 146 -7.67 -1.24 -4.33
C ASN A 146 -7.57 -0.65 -2.92
N ASN A 147 -7.87 0.64 -2.74
CA ASN A 147 -7.75 1.39 -1.48
C ASN A 147 -6.31 1.45 -0.91
N VAL A 148 -5.30 1.29 -1.76
CA VAL A 148 -3.89 1.43 -1.36
C VAL A 148 -3.46 2.87 -1.59
N THR A 149 -2.82 3.48 -0.59
CA THR A 149 -2.25 4.82 -0.74
C THR A 149 -1.07 4.78 -1.72
N ARG A 150 -1.18 5.54 -2.81
CA ARG A 150 -0.17 5.61 -3.87
C ARG A 150 0.60 6.92 -3.88
N GLY A 151 0.07 7.98 -3.27
CA GLY A 151 0.81 9.24 -3.23
C GLY A 151 0.18 10.34 -2.41
N ILE A 152 0.85 11.49 -2.39
CA ILE A 152 0.38 12.71 -1.74
C ILE A 152 0.51 13.86 -2.73
N VAL A 153 -0.54 14.67 -2.84
CA VAL A 153 -0.55 15.92 -3.61
C VAL A 153 -0.46 17.07 -2.63
N PHE A 154 0.47 17.99 -2.85
CA PHE A 154 0.59 19.25 -2.12
C PHE A 154 0.22 20.41 -3.04
N ASP A 155 -0.80 21.18 -2.68
CA ASP A 155 -1.26 22.33 -3.45
C ASP A 155 -1.06 23.65 -2.69
N GLN A 156 -0.22 24.54 -3.23
CA GLN A 156 0.10 25.82 -2.61
C GLN A 156 -1.13 26.75 -2.59
N GLN A 157 -1.42 27.34 -1.42
CA GLN A 157 -2.48 28.34 -1.24
C GLN A 157 -1.98 29.76 -1.46
#